data_AF-A0AA39SX74-F1
#
_entry.id   AF-A0AA39SX74-F1
#
_cell.length_a   1.000
_cell.length_b   1.000
_cell.length_c   1.000
_cell.angle_alpha   90.00
_cell.angle_beta   90.00
_cell.angle_gamma   90.00
#
_symmetry.space_group_name_H-M   'P 1'
#
loop_
_entity.id
_entity.type
_entity.pdbx_description
1 polymer ?
#
loop_
_entity_poly.entity_id
_entity_poly.type
_entity_poly.pdbx_seq_one_letter_code
_entity_poly.pdbx_strand_id
1 'polypeptide(L)'
;MTQAKEFVVGDGKGWTINFDYQAWAEGKDFRVGDKLAMSFPIMSSATEFIVGDDSGWTLGFDYQAWAEGKNFQVGDKIVFKYLEGAHTVFKVNGTGFQNCIKPPANEALTSGNDTIVLATAGRKWYICGVGSHCDMGQKLAITVQPLALSPNMPPSPSPSPLSSKPYPPKVANKRPFLMNPHW
;
A
#
# COMPACT_ATOMS: atom_id res chain seq x y z
N MET A 1 29.65 -17.72 28.69
CA MET A 1 28.34 -18.31 28.30
C MET A 1 27.82 -17.54 27.11
N THR A 2 27.53 -18.21 26.01
CA THR A 2 26.92 -17.56 24.83
C THR A 2 25.44 -17.36 25.12
N GLN A 3 24.91 -16.17 24.82
CA GLN A 3 23.50 -15.87 25.02
C GLN A 3 22.64 -16.71 24.05
N ALA A 4 21.52 -17.23 24.55
CA ALA A 4 20.51 -17.91 23.74
C ALA A 4 19.98 -16.96 22.65
N LYS A 5 19.84 -17.48 21.43
CA LYS A 5 19.34 -16.76 20.27
C LYS A 5 17.93 -17.23 19.92
N GLU A 6 17.14 -16.33 19.37
CA GLU A 6 15.84 -16.64 18.80
C GLU A 6 15.95 -16.61 17.26
N PHE A 7 15.47 -17.66 16.61
CA PHE A 7 15.44 -17.79 15.15
C PHE A 7 14.00 -17.80 14.67
N VAL A 8 13.67 -16.90 13.74
CA VAL A 8 12.35 -16.89 13.07
C VAL A 8 12.37 -17.87 11.91
N VAL A 9 11.52 -18.89 11.97
CA VAL A 9 11.43 -19.92 10.94
C VAL A 9 10.85 -19.31 9.66
N GLY A 10 11.55 -19.48 8.53
CA GLY A 10 11.11 -18.98 7.23
C GLY A 10 11.40 -17.51 6.95
N ASP A 11 12.35 -16.89 7.67
CA ASP A 11 12.82 -15.50 7.50
C ASP A 11 11.69 -14.46 7.41
N GLY A 12 10.60 -14.66 8.17
CA GLY A 12 9.45 -13.76 8.21
C GLY A 12 8.41 -13.99 7.10
N LYS A 13 8.67 -14.88 6.14
CA LYS A 13 7.64 -15.38 5.20
C LYS A 13 6.70 -16.41 5.84
N GLY A 14 7.11 -16.91 7.00
CA GLY A 14 6.36 -17.86 7.82
C GLY A 14 6.36 -19.30 7.31
N TRP A 15 5.52 -20.10 7.95
CA TRP A 15 5.37 -21.52 7.62
C TRP A 15 4.55 -21.66 6.34
N THR A 16 5.19 -22.00 5.23
CA THR A 16 4.56 -22.19 3.91
C THR A 16 5.02 -23.52 3.31
N ILE A 17 4.16 -24.13 2.50
CA ILE A 17 4.44 -25.44 1.87
C ILE A 17 5.50 -25.37 0.76
N ASN A 18 5.85 -24.17 0.28
CA ASN A 18 6.75 -23.94 -0.86
C ASN A 18 8.01 -23.16 -0.45
N PHE A 19 8.49 -23.36 0.79
CA PHE A 19 9.70 -22.71 1.29
C PHE A 19 10.78 -23.75 1.58
N ASP A 20 12.01 -23.46 1.17
CA ASP A 20 13.15 -24.34 1.36
C ASP A 20 13.70 -24.20 2.79
N TYR A 21 13.15 -25.01 3.69
CA TYR A 21 13.59 -25.04 5.09
C TYR A 21 14.98 -25.64 5.27
N GLN A 22 15.47 -26.42 4.30
CA GLN A 22 16.83 -26.97 4.35
C GLN A 22 17.84 -25.87 4.09
N ALA A 23 17.65 -25.09 3.02
CA ALA A 23 18.47 -23.90 2.74
C ALA A 23 18.37 -22.86 3.87
N TRP A 24 17.19 -22.70 4.48
CA TRP A 24 17.07 -21.83 5.65
C TRP A 24 17.87 -22.33 6.85
N ALA A 25 17.89 -23.64 7.14
CA ALA A 25 18.66 -24.15 8.27
C ALA A 25 20.19 -24.12 8.01
N GLU A 26 20.60 -24.08 6.75
CA GLU A 26 22.00 -24.13 6.36
C GLU A 26 22.82 -22.96 6.94
N GLY A 27 23.98 -23.29 7.52
CA GLY A 27 24.88 -22.32 8.15
C GLY A 27 24.40 -21.73 9.49
N LYS A 28 23.25 -22.14 10.02
CA LYS A 28 22.78 -21.72 11.35
C LYS A 28 23.35 -22.65 12.44
N ASP A 29 24.00 -22.04 13.43
CA ASP A 29 24.53 -22.73 14.61
C ASP A 29 23.48 -22.70 15.73
N PHE A 30 22.77 -23.81 15.92
CA PHE A 30 21.75 -23.97 16.95
C PHE A 30 22.35 -24.56 18.23
N ARG A 31 22.08 -23.91 19.36
CA ARG A 31 22.60 -24.29 20.67
C ARG A 31 21.47 -24.60 21.64
N VAL A 32 21.81 -25.37 22.69
CA VAL A 32 20.87 -25.62 23.79
C VAL A 32 20.47 -24.29 24.43
N GLY A 33 19.16 -24.02 24.43
CA GLY A 33 18.58 -22.77 24.93
C GLY A 33 18.06 -21.83 23.83
N ASP A 34 18.41 -22.06 22.57
CA ASP A 34 17.88 -21.29 21.45
C ASP A 34 16.39 -21.55 21.23
N LYS A 35 15.65 -20.53 20.79
CA LYS A 35 14.21 -20.61 20.53
C LYS A 35 13.94 -20.52 19.04
N LEU A 36 12.96 -21.31 18.57
CA LEU A 36 12.40 -21.18 17.23
C LEU A 36 11.06 -20.43 17.33
N ALA A 37 11.02 -19.23 16.79
CA ALA A 37 9.80 -18.44 16.68
C ALA A 37 9.08 -18.80 15.37
N MET A 38 7.78 -19.05 15.46
CA MET A 38 6.93 -19.19 14.28
C MET A 38 6.39 -17.81 13.92
N SER A 39 6.74 -17.29 12.75
CA SER A 39 5.94 -16.22 12.15
C SER A 39 4.81 -16.88 11.35
N PHE A 40 3.56 -16.61 11.69
CA PHE A 40 2.47 -16.91 10.77
C PHE A 40 2.50 -15.82 9.70
N PRO A 41 2.49 -16.16 8.40
CA PRO A 41 2.22 -15.13 7.41
C PRO A 41 0.86 -14.53 7.75
N ILE A 42 0.80 -13.21 7.91
CA ILE A 42 -0.48 -12.53 7.95
C ILE A 42 -1.02 -12.70 6.52
N MET A 43 -1.86 -13.70 6.30
CA MET A 43 -2.72 -13.74 5.12
C MET A 43 -3.64 -12.54 5.26
N SER A 44 -3.19 -11.38 4.80
CA SER A 44 -4.03 -10.20 4.66
C SER A 44 -5.01 -10.50 3.53
N SER A 45 -6.06 -11.28 3.82
CA SER A 45 -7.22 -11.32 2.95
C SER A 45 -7.76 -9.90 2.91
N ALA A 46 -7.70 -9.26 1.74
CA ALA A 46 -8.35 -7.99 1.51
C ALA A 46 -9.81 -8.08 1.97
N THR A 47 -10.18 -7.27 2.95
CA THR A 47 -11.55 -7.21 3.47
C THR A 47 -12.40 -6.43 2.48
N GLU A 48 -13.63 -6.89 2.28
CA GLU A 48 -14.62 -6.16 1.48
C GLU A 48 -15.64 -5.51 2.42
N PHE A 49 -15.79 -4.19 2.29
CA PHE A 49 -16.76 -3.40 3.05
C PHE A 49 -17.87 -2.92 2.12
N ILE A 50 -19.11 -3.38 2.35
CA ILE A 50 -20.29 -2.88 1.64
C ILE A 50 -20.70 -1.56 2.31
N VAL A 51 -20.61 -0.46 1.57
CA VAL A 51 -20.95 0.87 2.06
C VAL A 51 -22.44 0.92 2.41
N GLY A 52 -22.75 1.23 3.67
CA GLY A 52 -24.11 1.24 4.19
C GLY A 52 -24.66 -0.13 4.58
N ASP A 53 -23.85 -1.18 4.55
CA ASP A 53 -24.24 -2.57 4.82
C ASP A 53 -25.51 -2.94 4.01
N ASP A 54 -26.58 -3.42 4.66
CA ASP A 54 -27.84 -3.79 3.98
C ASP A 54 -28.60 -2.59 3.40
N SER A 55 -28.32 -1.36 3.86
CA SER A 55 -28.95 -0.14 3.35
C SER A 55 -28.37 0.32 2.02
N GLY A 56 -27.12 -0.07 1.73
CA GLY A 56 -26.39 0.33 0.53
C GLY A 56 -26.10 1.84 0.44
N TRP A 57 -25.80 2.30 -0.77
CA TRP A 57 -25.52 3.70 -1.09
C TRP A 57 -26.82 4.45 -1.41
N THR A 58 -27.45 4.99 -0.36
CA THR A 58 -28.73 5.70 -0.37
C THR A 58 -28.70 7.05 0.38
N LEU A 59 -29.80 7.80 0.32
CA LEU A 59 -30.05 9.01 1.11
C LEU A 59 -30.56 8.68 2.52
N GLY A 60 -30.41 9.63 3.46
CA GLY A 60 -30.95 9.49 4.81
C GLY A 60 -30.21 8.47 5.70
N PHE A 61 -29.00 8.07 5.30
CA PHE A 61 -28.17 7.12 6.01
C PHE A 61 -26.91 7.81 6.57
N ASP A 62 -26.53 7.46 7.81
CA ASP A 62 -25.35 8.04 8.46
C ASP A 62 -24.08 7.24 8.12
N TYR A 63 -23.39 7.68 7.06
CA TYR A 63 -22.13 7.07 6.63
C TYR A 63 -20.95 7.31 7.59
N GLN A 64 -21.01 8.33 8.45
CA GLN A 64 -19.96 8.56 9.44
C GLN A 64 -20.08 7.54 10.56
N ALA A 65 -21.30 7.32 11.08
CA ALA A 65 -21.58 6.26 12.04
C ALA A 65 -21.26 4.88 11.45
N TRP A 66 -21.60 4.64 10.18
CA TRP A 66 -21.22 3.38 9.51
C TRP A 66 -19.71 3.19 9.41
N ALA A 67 -18.94 4.25 9.15
CA ALA A 67 -17.49 4.14 9.05
C ALA A 67 -16.81 4.00 10.43
N GLU A 68 -17.49 4.36 11.51
CA GLU A 68 -16.95 4.32 12.87
C GLU A 68 -16.59 2.89 13.29
N GLY A 69 -15.43 2.73 13.92
CA GLY A 69 -14.93 1.42 14.37
C GLY A 69 -14.44 0.49 13.25
N LYS A 70 -14.68 0.80 11.98
CA LYS A 70 -14.15 0.01 10.85
C LYS A 70 -12.68 0.32 10.61
N ASN A 71 -11.88 -0.73 10.47
CA ASN A 71 -10.44 -0.63 10.20
C ASN A 71 -10.16 -0.89 8.72
N PHE A 72 -10.12 0.17 7.93
CA PHE A 72 -9.77 0.09 6.51
C PHE A 72 -8.25 0.05 6.35
N GLN A 73 -7.75 -0.92 5.59
CA GLN A 73 -6.32 -1.09 5.30
C GLN A 73 -6.04 -1.03 3.80
N VAL A 74 -4.78 -0.77 3.45
CA VAL A 74 -4.35 -0.85 2.05
C VAL A 74 -4.61 -2.26 1.51
N GLY A 75 -5.23 -2.35 0.35
CA GLY A 75 -5.59 -3.62 -0.29
C GLY A 75 -7.05 -4.04 -0.07
N ASP A 76 -7.72 -3.51 0.96
CA ASP A 76 -9.16 -3.72 1.16
C ASP A 76 -9.98 -3.15 -0.01
N LYS A 77 -11.24 -3.55 -0.08
CA LYS A 77 -12.22 -3.07 -1.04
C LYS A 77 -13.37 -2.39 -0.33
N ILE A 78 -13.87 -1.31 -0.91
CA ILE A 78 -15.17 -0.74 -0.57
C ILE A 78 -16.11 -0.90 -1.76
N VAL A 79 -17.35 -1.28 -1.49
CA VAL A 79 -18.35 -1.60 -2.51
C VAL A 79 -19.58 -0.73 -2.31
N PHE A 80 -19.94 0.03 -3.33
CA PHE A 80 -21.14 0.86 -3.36
C PHE A 80 -22.23 0.14 -4.12
N LYS A 81 -23.30 -0.26 -3.41
CA LYS A 81 -24.46 -0.93 -4.01
C LYS A 81 -25.65 0.02 -4.03
N TYR A 82 -26.27 0.17 -5.19
CA TYR A 82 -27.43 1.03 -5.41
C TYR A 82 -28.13 0.70 -6.72
N LEU A 83 -29.37 1.19 -6.90
CA LEU A 83 -30.07 1.03 -8.18
C LEU A 83 -29.36 1.86 -9.27
N GLU A 84 -28.90 1.20 -10.34
CA GLU A 84 -28.27 1.88 -11.47
C GLU A 84 -29.11 3.08 -11.96
N GLY A 85 -28.44 4.21 -12.19
CA GLY A 85 -29.09 5.48 -12.56
C GLY A 85 -29.66 6.30 -11.39
N ALA A 86 -29.87 5.72 -10.20
CA ALA A 86 -30.36 6.46 -9.03
C ALA A 86 -29.26 7.26 -8.33
N HIS A 87 -28.03 6.73 -8.32
CA HIS A 87 -26.88 7.34 -7.66
C HIS A 87 -25.62 7.24 -8.52
N THR A 88 -24.59 7.97 -8.13
CA THR A 88 -23.23 7.80 -8.65
C THR A 88 -22.23 7.75 -7.51
N VAL A 89 -21.00 7.38 -7.82
CA VAL A 89 -19.87 7.49 -6.89
C VAL A 89 -18.76 8.29 -7.56
N PHE A 90 -18.42 9.43 -6.96
CA PHE A 90 -17.23 10.20 -7.29
C PHE A 90 -16.21 10.07 -6.17
N LYS A 91 -14.95 9.81 -6.53
CA LYS A 91 -13.83 10.02 -5.61
C LYS A 91 -13.41 11.49 -5.69
N VAL A 92 -13.32 12.16 -4.55
CA VAL A 92 -13.00 13.58 -4.45
C VAL A 92 -11.90 13.85 -3.43
N ASN A 93 -11.42 15.09 -3.37
CA ASN A 93 -10.57 15.56 -2.28
C ASN A 93 -11.41 16.12 -1.12
N GLY A 94 -10.77 16.51 -0.03
CA GLY A 94 -11.45 17.07 1.15
C GLY A 94 -12.32 18.29 0.83
N THR A 95 -11.85 19.21 -0.01
CA THR A 95 -12.64 20.39 -0.42
C THR A 95 -13.88 20.01 -1.22
N GLY A 96 -13.74 19.09 -2.18
CA GLY A 96 -14.87 18.59 -2.96
C GLY A 96 -15.88 17.82 -2.13
N PHE A 97 -15.43 17.13 -1.08
CA PHE A 97 -16.31 16.47 -0.12
C PHE A 97 -17.08 17.46 0.76
N GLN A 98 -16.43 18.52 1.24
CA GLN A 98 -17.08 19.51 2.10
C GLN A 98 -18.12 20.32 1.32
N ASN A 99 -17.77 20.72 0.10
CA ASN A 99 -18.58 21.63 -0.73
C ASN A 99 -19.38 20.91 -1.82
N CYS A 100 -19.42 19.56 -1.80
CA CYS A 100 -20.10 18.74 -2.80
C CYS A 100 -19.73 19.09 -4.26
N ILE A 101 -18.45 19.41 -4.50
CA ILE A 101 -17.95 19.75 -5.84
C ILE A 101 -17.80 18.46 -6.64
N LYS A 102 -18.57 18.41 -7.73
CA LYS A 102 -18.63 17.24 -8.62
C LYS A 102 -17.55 17.34 -9.69
N PRO A 103 -16.72 16.31 -9.86
CA PRO A 103 -15.87 16.16 -11.04
C PRO A 103 -16.70 16.05 -12.33
N PRO A 104 -16.04 16.11 -13.51
CA PRO A 104 -16.66 15.79 -14.79
C PRO A 104 -17.40 14.44 -14.79
N ALA A 105 -18.55 14.37 -15.46
CA ALA A 105 -19.45 13.22 -15.39
C ALA A 105 -18.82 11.87 -15.82
N ASN A 106 -17.81 11.90 -16.69
CA ASN A 106 -17.09 10.70 -17.15
C ASN A 106 -16.14 10.10 -16.08
N GLU A 107 -15.91 10.79 -14.96
CA GLU A 107 -15.17 10.26 -13.82
C GLU A 107 -16.07 9.54 -12.80
N ALA A 108 -17.39 9.57 -13.01
CA ALA A 108 -18.34 8.91 -12.13
C ALA A 108 -18.31 7.40 -12.32
N LEU A 109 -18.33 6.65 -11.22
CA LEU A 109 -18.79 5.27 -11.24
C LEU A 109 -20.32 5.25 -11.17
N THR A 110 -20.92 4.38 -11.98
CA THR A 110 -22.37 4.43 -12.29
C THR A 110 -23.03 3.06 -12.34
N SER A 111 -22.31 1.95 -12.11
CA SER A 111 -22.83 0.61 -12.39
C SER A 111 -23.90 0.11 -11.41
N GLY A 112 -24.05 0.77 -10.27
CA GLY A 112 -24.91 0.29 -9.18
C GLY A 112 -24.28 -0.79 -8.31
N ASN A 113 -23.08 -1.27 -8.65
CA ASN A 113 -22.28 -2.19 -7.84
C ASN A 113 -20.78 -1.88 -8.00
N ASP A 114 -20.41 -0.65 -7.66
CA ASP A 114 -19.08 -0.12 -7.92
C ASP A 114 -18.09 -0.53 -6.81
N THR A 115 -17.01 -1.19 -7.20
CA THR A 115 -15.95 -1.64 -6.28
C THR A 115 -14.72 -0.76 -6.41
N ILE A 116 -14.21 -0.26 -5.29
CA ILE A 116 -12.98 0.52 -5.23
C ILE A 116 -11.96 -0.19 -4.34
N VAL A 117 -10.80 -0.51 -4.89
CA VAL A 117 -9.65 -1.00 -4.13
C VAL A 117 -8.99 0.17 -3.41
N LEU A 118 -8.77 0.02 -2.11
CA LEU A 118 -8.07 0.97 -1.26
C LEU A 118 -6.55 0.82 -1.44
N ALA A 119 -6.04 1.28 -2.58
CA ALA A 119 -4.64 1.05 -2.96
C ALA A 119 -3.59 1.84 -2.16
N THR A 120 -4.01 2.90 -1.45
CA THR A 120 -3.08 3.78 -0.72
C THR A 120 -3.65 4.20 0.63
N ALA A 121 -2.78 4.36 1.62
CA ALA A 121 -3.15 4.87 2.93
C ALA A 121 -3.64 6.33 2.86
N GLY A 122 -4.19 6.81 3.97
CA GLY A 122 -4.68 8.18 4.15
C GLY A 122 -6.18 8.32 3.94
N ARG A 123 -6.64 9.56 4.08
CA ARG A 123 -8.07 9.89 3.95
C ARG A 123 -8.55 9.73 2.52
N LYS A 124 -9.73 9.14 2.35
CA LYS A 124 -10.45 9.01 1.08
C LYS A 124 -11.85 9.58 1.25
N TRP A 125 -12.35 10.23 0.21
CA TRP A 125 -13.66 10.85 0.20
C TRP A 125 -14.43 10.48 -1.04
N TYR A 126 -15.71 10.18 -0.84
CA TYR A 126 -16.62 9.75 -1.89
C TYR A 126 -17.94 10.51 -1.76
N ILE A 127 -18.54 10.90 -2.87
CA ILE A 127 -19.81 11.64 -2.91
C ILE A 127 -20.74 11.08 -3.99
N CYS A 128 -22.05 11.26 -3.80
CA CYS A 128 -23.02 11.09 -4.87
C CYS A 128 -23.14 12.39 -5.68
N GLY A 129 -23.04 12.28 -7.01
CA GLY A 129 -23.13 13.43 -7.91
C GLY A 129 -24.53 13.75 -8.42
N VAL A 130 -25.54 12.95 -8.09
CA VAL A 130 -26.92 13.16 -8.57
C VAL A 130 -27.56 14.32 -7.81
N GLY A 131 -28.12 15.30 -8.51
CA GLY A 131 -28.90 16.40 -7.92
C GLY A 131 -28.24 17.05 -6.69
N SER A 132 -28.96 17.10 -5.58
CA SER A 132 -28.49 17.58 -4.27
C SER A 132 -28.11 16.44 -3.30
N HIS A 133 -27.88 15.23 -3.80
CA HIS A 133 -27.72 14.05 -2.92
C HIS A 133 -26.52 14.17 -1.97
N CYS A 134 -25.39 14.70 -2.43
CA CYS A 134 -24.24 14.95 -1.56
C CYS A 134 -24.57 15.94 -0.44
N ASP A 135 -25.26 17.04 -0.75
CA ASP A 135 -25.66 18.06 0.22
C ASP A 135 -26.65 17.49 1.25
N MET A 136 -27.47 16.52 0.83
CA MET A 136 -28.38 15.75 1.68
C MET A 136 -27.69 14.62 2.45
N GLY A 137 -26.35 14.56 2.45
CA GLY A 137 -25.58 13.65 3.27
C GLY A 137 -25.13 12.35 2.60
N GLN A 138 -25.40 12.14 1.31
CA GLN A 138 -24.91 10.97 0.58
C GLN A 138 -23.43 11.14 0.20
N LYS A 139 -22.58 11.08 1.23
CA LYS A 139 -21.14 11.24 1.15
C LYS A 139 -20.44 10.43 2.24
N LEU A 140 -19.31 9.82 1.89
CA LEU A 140 -18.50 8.98 2.78
C LEU A 140 -17.08 9.53 2.88
N ALA A 141 -16.56 9.60 4.11
CA ALA A 141 -15.15 9.84 4.39
C ALA A 141 -14.61 8.67 5.21
N ILE A 142 -13.46 8.11 4.79
CA ILE A 142 -12.77 7.03 5.51
C ILE A 142 -11.29 7.35 5.65
N THR A 143 -10.64 6.71 6.62
CA THR A 143 -9.18 6.74 6.76
C THR A 143 -8.64 5.34 6.54
N VAL A 144 -7.77 5.20 5.55
CA VAL A 144 -7.11 3.93 5.22
C VAL A 144 -5.75 3.87 5.90
N GLN A 145 -5.52 2.84 6.70
CA GLN A 145 -4.24 2.57 7.33
C GLN A 145 -3.28 1.89 6.34
N PRO A 146 -1.97 2.13 6.42
CA PRO A 146 -1.01 1.27 5.73
C PRO A 146 -1.21 -0.17 6.18
N LEU A 147 -0.92 -1.14 5.29
CA LEU A 147 -0.78 -2.51 5.73
C LEU A 147 0.28 -2.56 6.83
N ALA A 148 -0.06 -3.17 7.95
CA ALA A 148 0.91 -3.41 9.01
C ALA A 148 1.96 -4.39 8.45
N LEU A 149 3.08 -3.85 7.99
CA LEU A 149 4.30 -4.62 7.86
C LEU A 149 4.67 -5.03 9.28
N SER A 150 4.81 -6.34 9.51
CA SER A 150 5.05 -6.96 10.82
C SER A 150 5.99 -6.11 11.71
N PRO A 151 5.70 -5.90 13.02
CA PRO A 151 6.49 -5.03 13.91
C PRO A 151 7.97 -5.44 14.09
N ASN A 152 8.37 -6.59 13.56
CA ASN A 152 9.68 -7.19 13.77
C ASN A 152 10.68 -6.97 12.63
N MET A 153 10.46 -6.05 11.69
CA MET A 153 11.56 -5.66 10.80
C MET A 153 12.55 -4.74 11.54
N PRO A 154 13.81 -5.17 11.77
CA PRO A 154 14.84 -4.25 12.24
C PRO A 154 14.97 -3.10 11.24
N PRO A 155 15.27 -1.87 11.69
CA PRO A 155 15.52 -0.77 10.79
C PRO A 155 16.63 -1.18 9.81
N SER A 156 16.34 -1.06 8.50
CA SER A 156 17.32 -1.32 7.46
C SER A 156 18.58 -0.51 7.76
N PRO A 157 19.79 -1.11 7.72
CA PRO A 157 21.01 -0.32 7.88
C PRO A 157 21.02 0.77 6.81
N SER A 158 21.22 2.01 7.26
CA SER A 158 21.39 3.18 6.41
C SER A 158 22.46 2.89 5.36
N PRO A 159 22.31 3.30 4.09
CA PRO A 159 23.37 3.12 3.10
C PRO A 159 24.60 3.91 3.55
N SER A 160 25.65 3.18 3.95
CA SER A 160 26.98 3.77 4.17
C SER A 160 27.41 4.51 2.91
N PRO A 161 28.06 5.68 3.03
CA PRO A 161 28.52 6.44 1.87
C PRO A 161 29.48 5.57 1.04
N LEU A 162 29.21 5.47 -0.26
CA LEU A 162 30.12 4.84 -1.22
C LEU A 162 31.49 5.53 -1.10
N SER A 163 32.47 4.77 -0.60
CA SER A 163 33.89 5.11 -0.72
C SER A 163 34.21 5.20 -2.22
N SER A 164 34.42 6.42 -2.71
CA SER A 164 34.82 6.70 -4.08
C SER A 164 36.15 6.01 -4.40
N LYS A 165 36.13 4.98 -5.23
CA LYS A 165 37.36 4.49 -5.88
C LYS A 165 37.91 5.59 -6.80
N PRO A 166 39.22 5.85 -6.81
CA PRO A 166 39.81 6.82 -7.73
C PRO A 166 39.63 6.34 -9.17
N TYR A 167 39.09 7.22 -10.01
CA TYR A 167 38.97 6.99 -11.46
C TYR A 167 40.38 6.88 -12.07
N PRO A 168 40.63 5.93 -12.99
CA PRO A 168 41.91 5.89 -13.71
C PRO A 168 42.05 7.14 -14.62
N PRO A 169 43.25 7.71 -14.77
CA PRO A 169 43.43 8.92 -15.57
C PRO A 169 43.12 8.64 -17.05
N LYS A 170 42.31 9.52 -17.66
CA LYS A 170 42.07 9.53 -19.10
C LYS A 170 43.40 9.76 -19.83
N VAL A 171 43.82 8.79 -20.64
CA VAL A 171 44.92 8.96 -21.59
C VAL A 171 44.51 10.01 -22.62
N ALA A 172 45.27 11.11 -22.65
CA ALA A 172 45.12 12.17 -23.64
C ALA A 172 45.74 11.71 -24.97
N ASN A 173 44.92 11.48 -25.99
CA ASN A 173 45.40 11.34 -27.36
C ASN A 173 45.92 12.69 -27.86
N LYS A 174 47.24 12.86 -27.86
CA LYS A 174 47.91 13.95 -28.58
C LYS A 174 47.98 13.59 -30.06
N ARG A 175 47.51 14.51 -30.91
CA ARG A 175 47.73 14.49 -32.37
C ARG A 175 49.24 14.53 -32.64
N PRO A 176 49.76 13.76 -33.62
CA PRO A 176 51.15 13.90 -34.02
C PRO A 176 51.32 15.13 -34.93
N PHE A 177 52.17 16.06 -34.52
CA PHE A 177 52.82 17.01 -35.43
C PHE A 177 53.99 16.27 -36.09
N LEU A 178 53.90 16.08 -37.40
CA LEU A 178 55.04 15.71 -38.24
C LEU A 178 55.91 16.96 -38.43
N MET A 179 57.18 16.88 -38.01
CA MET A 179 58.21 17.83 -38.39
C MET A 179 58.86 17.40 -39.71
N ASN A 180 59.08 18.39 -40.58
CA ASN A 180 59.93 18.35 -41.78
C ASN A 180 61.34 17.79 -41.50
N PRO A 181 62.05 17.39 -42.58
CA PRO A 181 63.21 18.21 -42.96
C PRO A 181 63.33 18.51 -44.46
N HIS A 182 64.06 19.59 -44.74
CA HIS A 182 64.66 20.02 -46.01
C HIS A 182 65.23 18.85 -46.83
N TRP A 183 64.98 18.77 -48.15
CA TRP A 183 65.71 19.42 -49.26
C TRP A 183 64.74 19.65 -50.42
#